data_AF-A0A8T6V476-F1
#
_entry.id   AF-A0A8T6V476-F1
#
_cell.length_a   1.000
_cell.length_b   1.000
_cell.length_c   1.000
_cell.angle_alpha   90.00
_cell.angle_beta   90.00
_cell.angle_gamma   90.00
#
_symmetry.space_group_name_H-M   'P 1'
#
loop_
_entity.id
_entity.type
_entity.pdbx_description
1 polymer ?
#
loop_
_entity_poly.entity_id
_entity_poly.type
_entity_poly.pdbx_seq_one_letter_code
_entity_poly.pdbx_strand_id
1 'polypeptide(L)' 'MAFKLTPPFVLNNTPIYQVDMEDGVLGKANNNGTIIISDKVSPAKMSDVIAHE' A
#
# COMPACT_ATOMS: atom_id res chain seq x y z
N MET A 1 32.31 1.25 -19.71
CA MET A 1 31.68 2.27 -18.86
C MET A 1 30.21 1.92 -18.73
N ALA A 2 29.73 1.56 -17.54
CA ALA A 2 28.31 1.33 -17.29
C ALA A 2 27.71 2.62 -16.75
N PHE A 3 26.73 3.21 -17.44
CA PHE A 3 25.97 4.36 -16.94
C PHE A 3 24.76 3.84 -16.16
N LYS A 4 24.48 4.46 -15.01
CA LYS A 4 23.30 4.16 -14.20
C LYS A 4 22.16 5.05 -14.71
N LEU A 5 21.15 4.46 -15.33
CA LEU A 5 19.96 5.19 -15.78
C LEU A 5 19.06 5.43 -14.57
N THR A 6 18.88 6.69 -14.19
CA THR A 6 17.82 7.08 -13.25
C THR A 6 16.50 7.16 -13.99
N PRO A 7 15.46 6.40 -13.59
CA PRO A 7 14.17 6.45 -14.24
C PRO A 7 13.56 7.87 -14.12
N PRO A 8 12.86 8.36 -15.17
CA PRO A 8 12.32 9.71 -15.20
C PRO A 8 11.07 9.91 -14.31
N PHE A 9 10.62 8.86 -13.62
CA PHE A 9 9.46 8.89 -12.74
C PHE A 9 9.77 8.15 -11.44
N VAL A 10 9.22 8.69 -10.35
CA VAL A 10 9.25 8.04 -9.04
C VAL A 10 8.28 6.86 -9.10
N LEU A 11 8.80 5.65 -8.95
CA LEU A 11 8.00 4.44 -8.89
C LEU A 11 7.37 4.35 -7.50
N ASN A 12 6.13 4.83 -7.36
CA ASN A 12 5.32 4.64 -6.16
C ASN A 12 4.05 3.88 -6.57
N ASN A 13 4.24 2.62 -7.00
CA ASN A 13 3.21 1.78 -7.59
C ASN A 13 2.77 0.64 -6.67
N THR A 14 3.02 0.77 -5.36
CA THR A 14 2.62 -0.22 -4.35
C THR A 14 1.14 -0.55 -4.54
N PRO A 15 0.80 -1.78 -4.97
CA PRO A 15 -0.59 -2.12 -5.25
C PRO A 15 -1.37 -2.14 -3.94
N ILE A 16 -2.46 -1.37 -3.90
CA ILE A 16 -3.37 -1.29 -2.76
C ILE A 16 -4.65 -2.03 -3.14
N TYR A 17 -5.03 -3.02 -2.34
CA TYR A 17 -6.24 -3.80 -2.51
C TYR A 17 -7.18 -3.61 -1.33
N GLN A 18 -8.48 -3.64 -1.62
CA GLN A 18 -9.54 -3.53 -0.64
C GLN A 18 -10.24 -4.89 -0.54
N VAL A 19 -10.27 -5.44 0.68
CA VAL A 19 -10.79 -6.78 0.95
C VAL A 19 -11.52 -6.76 2.29
N ASP A 20 -12.61 -7.52 2.43
CA ASP A 20 -13.26 -7.72 3.72
C ASP A 20 -12.34 -8.53 4.64
N MET A 21 -11.75 -7.85 5.62
CA MET A 21 -10.87 -8.45 6.62
C MET A 21 -11.62 -8.73 7.92
N GLU A 22 -11.05 -9.60 8.75
CA GLU A 22 -11.58 -9.91 10.09
C GLU A 22 -11.74 -8.65 10.95
N ASP A 23 -12.73 -8.67 11.84
CA ASP A 23 -13.04 -7.53 12.71
C ASP A 23 -11.86 -7.22 13.63
N GLY A 24 -11.31 -6.01 13.48
CA GLY A 24 -10.14 -5.53 14.24
C GLY A 24 -8.88 -5.31 13.41
N VAL A 25 -8.84 -5.80 12.16
CA VAL A 25 -7.73 -5.54 11.24
C VAL A 25 -8.11 -4.41 10.28
N LEU A 26 -7.37 -3.29 10.34
CA LEU A 26 -7.61 -2.12 9.49
C LEU A 26 -6.82 -2.19 8.17
N GLY A 27 -5.63 -2.79 8.20
CA GLY A 27 -4.78 -2.96 7.04
C GLY A 27 -3.70 -4.01 7.30
N LYS A 28 -3.02 -4.41 6.22
CA LYS A 28 -1.92 -5.37 6.24
C LYS A 28 -0.96 -5.10 5.09
N ALA A 29 0.30 -4.78 5.41
CA ALA A 29 1.41 -4.88 4.48
C ALA A 29 1.81 -6.35 4.26
N ASN A 30 1.91 -6.77 2.99
CA ASN A 30 2.42 -8.09 2.63
C ASN A 30 3.88 -8.00 2.15
N ASN A 31 4.66 -9.04 2.42
CA ASN A 31 6.07 -9.16 2.00
C ASN A 31 6.27 -9.20 0.47
N ASN A 32 5.19 -9.24 -0.32
CA ASN A 32 5.22 -9.14 -1.78
C ASN A 32 5.11 -7.67 -2.28
N GLY A 33 5.12 -6.70 -1.38
CA GLY A 33 5.03 -5.27 -1.72
C GLY A 33 3.62 -4.79 -2.02
N THR A 34 2.59 -5.49 -1.53
CA THR A 34 1.18 -5.06 -1.65
C THR A 34 0.65 -4.65 -0.29
N ILE A 35 -0.26 -3.69 -0.28
CA ILE A 35 -0.98 -3.26 0.91
C ILE A 35 -2.43 -3.71 0.75
N ILE A 36 -2.96 -4.42 1.74
CA ILE A 36 -4.37 -4.78 1.82
C ILE A 36 -5.02 -3.88 2.86
N ILE A 37 -6.14 -3.26 2.53
CA ILE A 37 -6.95 -2.43 3.42
C ILE A 37 -8.29 -3.11 3.64
N SER A 38 -8.78 -3.06 4.87
CA SER A 38 -10.12 -3.55 5.19
C SER A 38 -11.19 -2.65 4.60
N ASP A 39 -12.20 -3.25 3.96
CA ASP A 39 -13.35 -2.52 3.38
C ASP A 39 -14.20 -1.77 4.41
N LYS A 40 -13.99 -2.07 5.71
CA LYS A 40 -14.67 -1.43 6.84
C LYS A 40 -13.97 -0.13 7.30
N VAL A 41 -12.78 0.19 6.75
CA VAL A 41 -12.04 1.42 7.08
C VAL A 41 -12.69 2.62 6.40
N SER A 42 -12.84 3.72 7.13
CA SER A 42 -13.37 4.95 6.53
C SER A 42 -12.37 5.52 5.51
N PRO A 43 -12.85 6.12 4.41
CA PRO A 43 -11.97 6.69 3.38
C PRO A 43 -10.98 7.73 3.93
N ALA A 44 -11.37 8.45 4.99
CA ALA A 44 -10.53 9.44 5.65
C ALA A 44 -9.35 8.82 6.43
N LYS A 45 -9.46 7.56 6.87
CA LYS A 45 -8.41 6.84 7.58
C LYS A 45 -7.57 5.96 6.66
N MET A 46 -8.00 5.70 5.43
CA MET A 46 -7.24 4.85 4.48
C MET A 46 -5.84 5.42 4.23
N SER A 47 -5.69 6.73 4.04
CA SER A 47 -4.39 7.36 3.81
C SER A 47 -3.43 7.16 4.99
N ASP A 48 -3.94 7.24 6.21
CA ASP A 48 -3.14 7.12 7.43
C ASP A 48 -2.71 5.66 7.63
N VAL A 49 -3.61 4.71 7.32
CA VAL A 49 -3.29 3.28 7.35
C VAL A 49 -2.24 2.95 6.27
N ILE A 50 -2.40 3.43 5.03
CA ILE A 50 -1.40 3.24 3.96
C ILE A 50 -0.03 3.82 4.33
N ALA A 51 0.01 4.94 5.05
CA ALA A 51 1.26 5.57 5.44
C ALA A 51 1.94 4.88 6.64
N HIS A 52 1.20 4.10 7.43
CA HIS A 52 1.71 3.33 8.55
C HIS A 52 2.26 1.96 8.14
N GLU A 53 1.63 1.33 7.13
CA GLU A 53 1.96 0.01 6.57
C GLU A 53 3.14 0.06 5.58
#